data_AF-A0A350UGV0-F1
#
_entry.id   AF-A0A350UGV0-F1
#
_cell.length_a   1.000
_cell.length_b   1.000
_cell.length_c   1.000
_cell.angle_alpha   90.00
_cell.angle_beta   90.00
_cell.angle_gamma   90.00
#
_symmetry.space_group_name_H-M   'P 1'
#
loop_
_entity.id
_entity.type
_entity.pdbx_description
1 polymer ?
#
loop_
_entity_poly.entity_id
_entity_poly.type
_entity_poly.pdbx_seq_one_letter_code
_entity_poly.pdbx_strand_id
1 'polypeptide(L)'
;MLHLFDANVLINASNMYYPLDSVPEFWEWVSHQAINGCIQLPVEILDEVLAGRKKDDPLLDWMTAHKDVLRLKEVVDPSLVNKVVTEGYAPDLTDNELIEVGQD
;
A
#
# COMPACT_ATOMS: atom_id res chain seq x y z
N MET A 1 16.83 5.53 -1.00
CA MET A 1 15.77 6.48 -1.39
C MET A 1 14.48 5.68 -1.41
N LEU A 2 13.40 6.20 -0.80
CA LEU A 2 12.13 5.49 -0.74
C LEU A 2 11.37 5.67 -2.06
N HIS A 3 10.79 4.57 -2.54
CA HIS A 3 9.90 4.52 -3.70
C HIS A 3 8.54 3.97 -3.27
N LEU A 4 7.50 4.74 -3.53
CA LEU A 4 6.13 4.31 -3.28
C LEU A 4 5.60 3.55 -4.49
N PHE A 5 5.18 2.32 -4.25
CA PHE A 5 4.57 1.49 -5.27
C PHE A 5 3.06 1.61 -5.20
N ASP A 6 2.44 1.74 -6.37
CA ASP A 6 1.03 1.42 -6.54
C ASP A 6 0.86 -0.10 -6.69
N ALA A 7 -0.30 -0.61 -6.33
CA ALA A 7 -0.68 -2.01 -6.50
C ALA A 7 -0.45 -2.51 -7.94
N ASN A 8 -0.78 -1.67 -8.92
CA ASN A 8 -0.64 -2.00 -10.34
C ASN A 8 0.80 -2.32 -10.74
N VAL A 9 1.81 -1.78 -10.04
CA VAL A 9 3.22 -2.10 -10.31
C VAL A 9 3.47 -3.59 -10.07
N LEU A 10 3.02 -4.11 -8.93
CA LEU A 10 3.19 -5.52 -8.57
C LEU A 10 2.28 -6.43 -9.40
N ILE A 11 1.03 -6.00 -9.66
CA ILE A 11 0.07 -6.74 -10.49
C ILE A 11 0.61 -6.92 -11.92
N ASN A 12 1.09 -5.83 -12.55
CA ASN A 12 1.63 -5.89 -13.90
C ASN A 12 2.96 -6.65 -13.94
N ALA A 13 3.81 -6.51 -12.93
CA ALA A 13 5.04 -7.30 -12.81
C ALA A 13 4.72 -8.80 -12.80
N SER A 14 3.81 -9.24 -11.92
CA SER A 14 3.37 -10.65 -11.82
C SER A 14 2.76 -11.16 -13.13
N ASN A 15 1.86 -10.39 -13.73
CA ASN A 15 1.05 -10.89 -14.85
C ASN A 15 1.75 -10.84 -16.21
N MET A 16 2.74 -9.97 -16.40
CA MET A 16 3.29 -9.70 -17.74
C MET A 16 4.79 -9.93 -17.88
N TYR A 17 5.59 -9.68 -16.84
CA TYR A 17 7.05 -9.59 -16.99
C TYR A 17 7.82 -10.56 -16.11
N TYR A 18 7.38 -10.72 -14.87
CA TYR A 18 8.04 -11.47 -13.81
C TYR A 18 7.03 -12.36 -13.06
N PRO A 19 6.50 -13.42 -13.70
CA PRO A 19 5.64 -14.38 -13.02
C PRO A 19 6.35 -14.98 -11.79
N LEU A 20 5.66 -15.07 -10.65
CA LEU A 20 6.26 -15.49 -9.37
C LEU A 20 6.99 -16.83 -9.46
N ASP A 21 6.40 -17.81 -10.15
CA ASP A 21 6.96 -19.16 -10.28
C ASP A 21 8.13 -19.25 -11.27
N SER A 22 8.26 -18.27 -12.16
CA SER A 22 9.24 -18.28 -13.25
C SER A 22 10.45 -17.38 -12.97
N VAL A 23 10.27 -16.32 -12.19
CA VAL A 23 11.32 -15.33 -11.88
C VAL A 23 11.32 -15.01 -10.37
N PRO A 24 11.55 -16.00 -9.50
CA PRO A 24 11.52 -15.80 -8.05
C PRO A 24 12.56 -14.78 -7.56
N GLU A 25 13.70 -14.65 -8.24
CA GLU A 25 14.78 -13.73 -7.86
C GLU A 25 14.35 -12.26 -7.92
N PHE A 26 13.42 -11.92 -8.83
CA PHE A 26 12.84 -10.57 -8.88
C PHE A 26 12.05 -10.29 -7.60
N TRP A 27 11.22 -11.24 -7.17
CA TRP A 27 10.37 -11.10 -5.99
C TRP A 27 11.17 -11.11 -4.69
N GLU A 28 12.22 -11.93 -4.61
CA GLU A 28 13.19 -11.87 -3.51
C GLU A 28 13.89 -10.51 -3.44
N TRP A 29 14.26 -9.94 -4.59
CA TRP A 29 14.83 -8.60 -4.63
C TRP A 29 13.82 -7.53 -4.17
N VAL A 30 12.56 -7.60 -4.61
CA VAL A 30 11.51 -6.67 -4.16
C VAL A 30 11.31 -6.78 -2.65
N SER A 31 11.21 -8.00 -2.11
CA SER A 31 11.11 -8.24 -0.67
C SER A 31 12.30 -7.66 0.10
N HIS A 32 13.52 -7.90 -0.37
CA HIS A 32 14.73 -7.33 0.20
C HIS A 32 14.73 -5.78 0.18
N GLN A 33 14.29 -5.15 -0.90
CA GLN A 33 14.15 -3.69 -0.95
C GLN A 33 13.06 -3.18 0.00
N ALA A 34 11.97 -3.92 0.17
CA ALA A 34 10.90 -3.56 1.10
C ALA A 34 11.37 -3.65 2.56
N ILE A 35 12.09 -4.71 2.92
CA ILE A 35 12.71 -4.86 4.24
C ILE A 35 13.65 -3.67 4.56
N ASN A 36 14.39 -3.20 3.55
CA ASN A 36 15.30 -2.07 3.69
C ASN A 36 14.61 -0.70 3.66
N GLY A 37 13.27 -0.64 3.53
CA GLY A 37 12.52 0.61 3.42
C GLY A 37 12.79 1.39 2.13
N CYS A 38 13.27 0.71 1.09
CA CYS A 38 13.46 1.32 -0.24
C CYS A 38 12.19 1.24 -1.09
N ILE A 39 11.34 0.23 -0.89
CA ILE A 39 10.07 0.05 -1.58
C ILE A 39 8.97 -0.15 -0.54
N GLN A 40 7.94 0.70 -0.56
CA GLN A 40 6.77 0.53 0.31
C GLN A 40 5.50 0.90 -0.46
N LEU A 41 4.36 0.44 0.02
CA LEU A 41 3.03 0.75 -0.48
C LEU A 41 2.29 1.59 0.57
N PRO A 42 1.54 2.62 0.16
CA PRO A 42 0.57 3.29 1.05
C PRO A 42 -0.35 2.27 1.71
N VAL A 43 -0.79 2.57 2.94
CA VAL A 43 -1.54 1.62 3.77
C VAL A 43 -2.87 1.28 3.12
N GLU A 44 -3.53 2.29 2.57
CA GLU A 44 -4.84 2.25 1.93
C GLU A 44 -4.78 1.33 0.70
N ILE A 45 -3.78 1.54 -0.17
CA ILE A 45 -3.56 0.72 -1.36
C ILE A 45 -3.27 -0.74 -0.99
N LEU A 46 -2.43 -0.95 0.02
CA LEU A 46 -2.11 -2.31 0.46
C LEU A 46 -3.34 -3.02 1.03
N ASP A 47 -4.14 -2.34 1.87
CA ASP A 47 -5.33 -2.91 2.47
C ASP A 47 -6.45 -3.16 1.44
N GLU A 48 -6.62 -2.28 0.44
CA GLU A 48 -7.57 -2.48 -0.67
C GLU A 48 -7.25 -3.75 -1.46
N VAL A 49 -5.98 -3.92 -1.86
CA VAL A 49 -5.54 -5.10 -2.61
C VAL A 49 -5.75 -6.38 -1.79
N LEU A 50 -5.38 -6.35 -0.52
CA LEU A 50 -5.53 -7.51 0.37
C LEU A 50 -6.99 -7.85 0.68
N ALA A 51 -7.90 -6.86 0.64
CA ALA A 51 -9.33 -7.08 0.78
C ALA A 51 -9.96 -7.72 -0.46
N GLY A 52 -9.40 -7.47 -1.65
CA GLY A 52 -9.81 -8.05 -2.93
C GLY A 52 -9.48 -9.54 -3.05
N ARG A 53 -10.13 -10.40 -2.27
CA ARG A 53 -9.89 -11.85 -2.34
C ARG A 53 -10.38 -12.44 -3.66
N LYS A 54 -9.44 -12.90 -4.48
CA LYS A 54 -9.69 -13.93 -5.50
C LYS A 54 -9.20 -15.27 -4.98
N LYS A 55 -9.93 -16.33 -5.31
CA LYS A 55 -9.50 -17.69 -5.00
C LYS A 55 -8.32 -18.02 -5.92
N ASP A 56 -7.23 -18.55 -5.35
CA ASP A 56 -6.02 -18.96 -6.05
C ASP A 56 -5.28 -17.81 -6.77
N ASP A 57 -4.90 -16.75 -6.02
CA ASP A 57 -4.09 -15.64 -6.53
C ASP A 57 -2.68 -15.65 -5.88
N PRO A 58 -1.65 -16.17 -6.58
CA PRO A 58 -0.30 -16.29 -6.04
C PRO A 58 0.33 -14.96 -5.63
N LEU A 59 -0.01 -13.87 -6.33
CA LEU A 59 0.49 -12.55 -5.98
C LEU A 59 -0.13 -12.07 -4.68
N LEU A 60 -1.44 -12.26 -4.51
CA LEU A 60 -2.15 -11.89 -3.29
C LEU A 60 -1.61 -12.64 -2.07
N ASP A 61 -1.33 -13.95 -2.22
CA ASP A 61 -0.71 -14.77 -1.18
C ASP A 61 0.69 -14.26 -0.82
N TRP A 62 1.49 -13.93 -1.83
CA TRP A 62 2.83 -13.35 -1.61
C TRP A 62 2.76 -11.99 -0.91
N MET A 63 1.88 -11.09 -1.34
CA MET A 63 1.68 -9.77 -0.72
C MET A 63 1.19 -9.90 0.72
N THR A 64 0.31 -10.87 1.01
CA THR A 64 -0.16 -11.16 2.36
C THR A 64 0.99 -11.60 3.26
N ALA A 65 1.87 -12.48 2.78
CA ALA A 65 3.05 -12.93 3.53
C ALA A 65 4.08 -11.81 3.79
N HIS A 66 4.12 -10.78 2.94
CA HIS A 66 5.06 -9.66 3.03
C HIS A 66 4.42 -8.34 3.50
N LYS A 67 3.17 -8.37 3.98
CA LYS A 67 2.39 -7.18 4.33
C LYS A 67 3.17 -6.19 5.22
N ASP A 68 3.80 -6.69 6.27
CA ASP A 68 4.43 -5.85 7.30
C ASP A 68 5.67 -5.09 6.81
N VAL A 69 6.36 -5.64 5.80
CA VAL A 69 7.54 -5.01 5.19
C VAL A 69 7.17 -4.12 4.02
N LEU A 70 6.09 -4.47 3.30
CA LEU A 70 5.56 -3.66 2.21
C LEU A 70 4.84 -2.41 2.69
N ARG A 71 4.24 -2.42 3.89
CA ARG A 71 3.50 -1.28 4.42
C ARG A 71 4.40 -0.06 4.66
N LEU A 72 3.99 1.10 4.15
CA LEU A 72 4.59 2.39 4.47
C LEU A 72 4.47 2.68 5.97
N LYS A 73 5.60 2.98 6.60
CA LYS A 73 5.68 3.28 8.04
C LYS A 73 5.95 4.77 8.22
N GLU A 74 4.99 5.60 7.84
CA GLU A 74 5.09 7.04 8.05
C GLU A 74 4.54 7.44 9.41
N VAL A 75 5.15 8.48 9.98
CA VAL A 75 4.63 9.14 11.18
C VAL A 75 3.75 10.28 10.70
N VAL A 76 2.45 10.16 10.94
CA VAL A 76 1.49 11.21 10.63
C VAL A 76 1.76 12.42 11.51
N ASP A 77 1.90 13.61 10.90
CA ASP A 77 1.94 14.88 11.63
C ASP A 77 0.50 15.35 11.92
N PRO A 78 0.03 15.31 13.18
CA PRO A 78 -1.33 15.69 13.51
C PRO A 78 -1.66 17.14 13.16
N SER A 79 -0.64 18.01 13.13
CA SER A 79 -0.79 19.43 12.81
C SER A 79 -1.14 19.62 11.33
N LEU A 80 -0.47 18.87 10.45
CA LEU A 80 -0.76 18.88 9.01
C LEU A 80 -2.13 18.29 8.73
N VAL A 81 -2.48 17.17 9.36
CA VAL A 81 -3.81 16.56 9.23
C VAL A 81 -4.90 17.53 9.67
N ASN A 82 -4.77 18.12 10.86
CA ASN A 82 -5.77 19.06 11.38
C ASN A 82 -5.95 20.27 10.44
N LYS A 83 -4.85 20.81 9.91
CA LYS A 83 -4.91 21.88 8.93
C LYS A 83 -5.67 21.48 7.67
N VAL A 84 -5.36 20.32 7.08
CA VAL A 84 -6.02 19.84 5.87
C VAL A 84 -7.51 19.57 6.12
N VAL A 85 -7.86 18.96 7.25
CA VAL A 85 -9.25 18.67 7.60
C VAL A 85 -10.06 19.95 7.79
N THR A 86 -9.56 20.89 8.60
CA THR A 86 -10.31 22.10 8.98
C THR A 86 -10.33 23.19 7.90
N GLU A 87 -9.23 23.39 7.18
CA GLU A 87 -9.10 24.43 6.14
C GLU A 87 -9.39 23.91 4.73
N GLY A 88 -9.14 22.62 4.46
CA GLY A 88 -9.25 22.00 3.14
C GLY A 88 -10.61 21.36 2.86
N TYR A 89 -11.20 20.68 3.86
CA TYR A 89 -12.52 20.08 3.75
C TYR A 89 -13.60 20.98 4.37
N ALA A 90 -13.77 20.93 5.69
CA ALA A 90 -14.69 21.78 6.42
C ALA A 90 -14.36 21.81 7.93
N PRO A 91 -14.64 22.91 8.64
CA PRO A 91 -14.37 23.01 10.08
C PRO A 91 -15.37 22.27 10.97
N ASP A 92 -16.52 21.85 10.43
CA ASP A 92 -17.68 21.32 11.17
C ASP A 92 -18.11 19.91 10.72
N LEU A 93 -17.17 19.12 10.19
CA LEU A 93 -17.43 17.73 9.79
C LEU A 93 -18.01 16.90 10.94
N THR A 94 -19.05 16.14 10.63
CA THR A 94 -19.61 15.12 11.52
C THR A 94 -18.68 13.91 11.61
N ASP A 95 -18.87 13.06 12.62
CA ASP A 95 -18.09 11.83 12.80
C ASP A 95 -18.11 10.92 11.56
N ASN A 96 -19.22 10.87 10.83
CA ASN A 96 -19.34 10.07 9.61
C ASN A 96 -18.53 10.68 8.45
N GLU A 97 -18.58 12.01 8.28
CA GLU A 97 -17.84 12.71 7.23
C GLU A 97 -16.33 12.66 7.48
N LEU A 98 -15.90 12.68 8.75
CA LEU A 98 -14.49 12.46 9.13
C LEU A 98 -13.98 11.07 8.72
N ILE A 99 -14.81 10.03 8.81
CA ILE A 99 -14.45 8.68 8.37
C ILE A 99 -14.31 8.65 6.85
N GLU A 100 -15.24 9.27 6.12
CA GLU A 100 -15.22 9.32 4.66
C GLU A 100 -13.99 10.06 4.14
N VAL A 101 -13.68 11.23 4.71
CA VAL A 101 -12.47 12.00 4.38
C VAL A 101 -11.19 11.25 4.75
N GLY A 102 -11.21 10.42 5.80
CA GLY A 102 -10.06 9.60 6.19
C GLY A 102 -9.81 8.40 5.27
N GLN A 103 -10.71 8.11 4.34
CA GLN A 103 -10.62 7.00 3.38
C GLN A 103 -10.36 7.46 1.93
N ASP A 104 -10.34 8.77 1.70
CA ASP A 104 -10.02 9.43 0.42
C ASP A 104 -8.51 9.71 0.31
#